data_AF-A0A1J1HLB1-F1
#
_entry.id   AF-A0A1J1HLB1-F1
#
_cell.length_a   1.000
_cell.length_b   1.000
_cell.length_c   1.000
_cell.angle_alpha   90.00
_cell.angle_beta   90.00
_cell.angle_gamma   90.00
#
_symmetry.space_group_name_H-M   'P 1'
#
loop_
_entity.id
_entity.type
_entity.pdbx_description
1 polymer ?
#
loop_
_entity_poly.entity_id
_entity_poly.type
_entity_poly.pdbx_seq_one_letter_code
_entity_poly.pdbx_strand_id
1 'polypeptide(L)'
;MSGDKIQLLRSDEDDIMTSKERVYSVNRITPDPYIHCWRKQPKIHEKEMLMKLIYDQMKYQDSFDICIEIGNAIFSAILLILKSYSNFFANREFADGACIKLSESRITRDTFTDIYKWILSKRKQIDREDIIPLLLGAQYLEVELLEQQIWNLIQDCEKFQEDEAFLLYQEAKLWKCTKVQNMMIQRVQRFFMTVVCSEEFLIMEPNEVMNWLRLDSIGINMEVEVFYAAARWMLFNWNDRKVYLMDLVKLVRFGIIDPWRIVEFRMNKKMGKLEVILNNSDFQDTLESSLSYSTYRNCFNDDSHDQFNDFLKRFNFKKIYPRDQMIDPMWQEYYKQTPYTFQHFEDYLKMTLERRFHSLVYTKYQIQQEQ
;
A
#
# COMPACT_ATOMS: atom_id res chain seq x y z
N MET A 1 -1.17 67.41 -9.05
CA MET A 1 -0.71 66.06 -8.68
C MET A 1 -1.62 65.07 -9.39
N SER A 2 -1.33 64.83 -10.68
CA SER A 2 -0.66 63.63 -11.22
C SER A 2 -1.66 62.46 -11.25
N GLY A 3 -2.17 61.96 -12.37
CA GLY A 3 -1.72 61.88 -13.77
C GLY A 3 -2.10 60.46 -14.23
N ASP A 4 -2.38 60.08 -15.47
CA ASP A 4 -2.39 60.75 -16.75
C ASP A 4 -3.13 59.81 -17.74
N LYS A 5 -3.83 60.39 -18.71
CA LYS A 5 -4.05 59.94 -20.10
C LYS A 5 -4.73 58.61 -20.45
N ILE A 6 -5.82 58.79 -21.21
CA ILE A 6 -6.50 57.89 -22.13
C ILE A 6 -6.05 58.19 -23.59
N GLN A 7 -6.19 57.19 -24.48
CA GLN A 7 -6.18 57.18 -25.97
C GLN A 7 -4.80 57.04 -26.67
N LEU A 8 -4.59 56.28 -27.76
CA LEU A 8 -5.46 55.81 -28.86
C LEU A 8 -4.70 54.85 -29.84
N LEU A 9 -5.44 54.13 -30.71
CA LEU A 9 -5.11 53.51 -32.05
C LEU A 9 -4.78 52.00 -32.08
N ARG A 10 -5.67 51.14 -32.61
CA ARG A 10 -5.78 50.59 -34.02
C ARG A 10 -4.68 49.57 -34.35
N SER A 11 -4.86 48.50 -35.13
CA SER A 11 -5.93 47.68 -35.74
C SER A 11 -5.21 46.47 -36.41
N ASP A 12 -5.96 45.58 -37.05
CA ASP A 12 -5.52 44.52 -38.00
C ASP A 12 -5.41 43.13 -37.31
N GLU A 13 -6.45 42.31 -37.30
CA GLU A 13 -6.97 41.45 -38.39
C GLU A 13 -5.93 40.46 -38.95
N ASP A 14 -6.38 39.20 -38.95
CA ASP A 14 -5.89 38.04 -39.69
C ASP A 14 -4.59 37.37 -39.23
N ASP A 15 -4.74 36.31 -38.44
CA ASP A 15 -4.28 35.00 -38.91
C ASP A 15 -5.09 33.85 -38.28
N ILE A 16 -5.89 33.25 -39.15
CA ILE A 16 -6.65 32.01 -38.94
C ILE A 16 -5.63 30.87 -38.87
N MET A 17 -5.11 30.56 -37.67
CA MET A 17 -4.39 29.30 -37.46
C MET A 17 -5.35 28.21 -37.01
N THR A 18 -5.71 27.44 -38.04
CA THR A 18 -6.40 26.16 -38.08
C THR A 18 -6.27 25.26 -36.85
N SER A 19 -7.41 24.66 -36.52
CA SER A 19 -7.72 23.63 -35.54
C SER A 19 -6.97 22.28 -35.71
N LYS A 20 -5.64 22.31 -35.89
CA LYS A 20 -4.79 21.12 -36.02
C LYS A 20 -3.61 21.01 -35.04
N GLU A 21 -3.40 21.96 -34.12
CA GLU A 21 -2.26 21.91 -33.19
C GLU A 21 -2.60 21.61 -31.71
N ARG A 22 -3.82 21.15 -31.40
CA ARG A 22 -4.20 20.71 -30.03
C ARG A 22 -3.98 19.22 -29.72
N VAL A 23 -3.14 18.50 -30.48
CA VAL A 23 -2.95 17.04 -30.30
C VAL A 23 -1.51 16.63 -29.94
N TYR A 24 -0.55 17.56 -29.77
CA TYR A 24 0.82 17.18 -29.37
C TYR A 24 1.38 17.97 -28.18
N SER A 25 0.58 18.14 -27.12
CA SER A 25 1.06 18.68 -25.84
C SER A 25 0.63 17.87 -24.61
N VAL A 26 0.47 16.55 -24.75
CA VAL A 26 0.32 15.62 -23.62
C VAL A 26 1.45 14.60 -23.67
N ASN A 27 2.66 15.07 -23.38
CA ASN A 27 3.81 14.22 -23.00
C ASN A 27 4.87 15.04 -22.27
N ARG A 28 4.44 15.86 -21.31
CA ARG A 28 5.30 16.17 -20.16
C ARG A 28 4.89 15.20 -19.07
N ILE A 29 5.56 14.05 -19.07
CA ILE A 29 5.73 13.24 -17.87
C ILE A 29 6.24 14.22 -16.82
N THR A 30 5.40 14.61 -15.87
CA THR A 30 5.88 15.23 -14.65
C THR A 30 6.85 14.22 -14.03
N PRO A 31 8.12 14.58 -13.79
CA PRO A 31 8.99 13.73 -13.01
C PRO A 31 8.27 13.45 -11.69
N ASP A 32 8.22 12.18 -11.31
CA ASP A 32 7.74 11.76 -10.01
C ASP A 32 8.39 12.67 -8.93
N PRO A 33 7.60 13.34 -8.07
CA PRO A 33 8.13 14.25 -7.05
C PRO A 33 9.07 13.55 -6.04
N TYR A 34 9.24 12.22 -6.13
CA TYR A 34 10.17 11.46 -5.30
C TYR A 34 11.54 11.19 -5.94
N ILE A 35 11.81 11.60 -7.19
CA ILE A 35 13.12 11.43 -7.84
C ILE A 35 13.93 12.72 -7.78
N HIS A 36 14.40 13.08 -6.59
CA HIS A 36 15.52 14.03 -6.46
C HIS A 36 16.36 13.68 -5.23
N CYS A 37 17.33 12.78 -5.38
CA CYS A 37 18.41 12.62 -4.39
C CYS A 37 19.67 12.02 -5.01
N TRP A 38 20.34 12.75 -5.91
CA TRP A 38 21.78 12.54 -6.09
C TRP A 38 22.50 13.88 -6.20
N ARG A 39 23.17 14.30 -5.10
CA ARG A 39 24.62 14.49 -5.11
C ARG A 39 25.20 14.96 -3.78
N LYS A 40 26.29 14.25 -3.42
CA LYS A 40 27.26 14.42 -2.33
C LYS A 40 26.86 13.81 -0.98
N GLN A 41 27.12 12.51 -0.86
CA GLN A 41 27.39 11.91 0.46
C GLN A 41 28.57 12.67 1.10
N PRO A 42 28.45 13.17 2.35
CA PRO A 42 29.59 13.74 3.05
C PRO A 42 30.62 12.64 3.33
N LYS A 43 31.87 13.02 3.62
CA LYS A 43 32.94 12.10 4.05
C LYS A 43 32.53 11.36 5.34
N ILE A 44 31.80 10.27 5.21
CA ILE A 44 31.19 9.52 6.32
C ILE A 44 32.21 8.59 7.03
N HIS A 45 33.30 8.21 6.34
CA HIS A 45 34.20 7.16 6.81
C HIS A 45 35.10 7.54 8.00
N GLU A 46 35.56 8.79 8.08
CA GLU A 46 36.47 9.25 9.15
C GLU A 46 35.74 9.37 10.50
N LYS A 47 34.51 9.90 10.51
CA LYS A 47 33.66 9.97 11.71
C LYS A 47 33.35 8.57 12.26
N GLU A 48 33.13 7.60 11.38
CA GLU A 48 32.80 6.22 11.76
C GLU A 48 33.96 5.49 12.43
N MET A 49 35.16 5.57 11.86
CA MET A 49 36.36 5.00 12.47
C MET A 49 36.64 5.63 13.84
N LEU A 50 36.49 6.96 13.95
CA LEU A 50 36.69 7.67 15.21
C LEU A 50 35.68 7.22 16.28
N MET A 51 34.40 7.10 15.93
CA MET A 51 33.37 6.66 16.89
C MET A 51 33.57 5.22 17.35
N LYS A 52 34.05 4.35 16.46
CA LYS A 52 34.40 2.97 16.82
C LYS A 52 35.59 2.93 17.78
N LEU A 53 36.64 3.72 17.51
CA LEU A 53 37.80 3.83 18.39
C LEU A 53 37.43 4.40 19.76
N ILE A 54 36.59 5.45 19.80
CA ILE A 54 36.06 6.01 21.05
C ILE A 54 35.28 4.95 21.82
N TYR A 55 34.40 4.20 21.15
CA TYR A 55 33.65 3.12 21.80
C TYR A 55 34.56 2.02 22.35
N ASP A 56 35.51 1.53 21.56
CA ASP A 56 36.42 0.45 21.97
C ASP A 56 37.30 0.87 23.16
N GLN A 57 37.75 2.13 23.16
CA GLN A 57 38.55 2.70 24.24
C GLN A 57 37.71 2.94 25.52
N MET A 58 36.51 3.49 25.39
CA MET A 58 35.62 3.76 26.52
C MET A 58 35.02 2.50 27.12
N LYS A 59 34.74 1.48 26.31
CA LYS A 59 34.34 0.14 26.77
C LYS A 59 35.44 -0.51 27.61
N TYR A 60 36.70 -0.32 27.25
CA TYR A 60 37.83 -0.83 28.03
C TYR A 60 38.01 -0.08 29.36
N GLN A 61 37.57 1.18 29.42
CA GLN A 61 37.66 2.04 30.62
C GLN A 61 36.39 2.07 31.47
N ASP A 62 35.34 1.32 31.10
CA ASP A 62 34.02 1.31 31.75
C ASP A 62 33.40 2.72 31.94
N SER A 63 33.73 3.65 31.04
CA SER A 63 33.33 5.05 31.10
C SER A 63 31.98 5.28 30.41
N PHE A 64 30.93 4.65 30.94
CA PHE A 64 29.56 4.90 30.48
C PHE A 64 28.96 6.06 31.26
N ASP A 65 28.68 7.16 30.56
CA ASP A 65 28.29 8.43 31.19
C ASP A 65 26.78 8.54 31.43
N ILE A 66 26.00 7.60 30.86
CA ILE A 66 24.54 7.63 30.94
C ILE A 66 23.91 6.24 31.08
N CYS A 67 22.83 6.19 31.84
CA CYS A 67 21.98 5.03 32.06
C CYS A 67 20.67 5.21 31.28
N ILE A 68 20.20 4.15 30.62
CA ILE A 68 18.90 4.13 29.92
C ILE A 68 18.06 3.01 30.52
N GLU A 69 16.91 3.37 31.07
CA GLU A 69 15.93 2.47 31.67
C GLU A 69 14.77 2.24 30.70
N ILE A 70 14.51 0.97 30.35
CA ILE A 70 13.37 0.53 29.53
C ILE A 70 12.68 -0.61 30.28
N GLY A 71 11.52 -0.31 30.87
CA GLY A 71 10.82 -1.26 31.75
C GLY A 71 11.73 -1.69 32.90
N ASN A 72 12.08 -2.97 32.95
CA ASN A 72 12.96 -3.54 33.97
C ASN A 72 14.43 -3.68 33.54
N ALA A 73 14.81 -3.21 32.34
CA ALA A 73 16.19 -3.27 31.86
C ALA A 73 16.89 -1.93 31.95
N ILE A 74 18.17 -2.01 32.29
CA ILE A 74 19.07 -0.87 32.41
C ILE A 74 20.23 -1.07 31.43
N PHE A 75 20.50 -0.05 30.63
CA PHE A 75 21.57 -0.02 29.65
C PHE A 75 22.57 1.07 30.00
N SER A 76 23.86 0.71 30.02
CA SER A 76 24.94 1.68 30.08
C SER A 76 25.33 2.10 28.66
N ALA A 77 25.32 3.40 28.40
CA ALA A 77 25.61 3.95 27.08
C ALA A 77 26.55 5.16 27.17
N ILE A 78 27.14 5.53 26.03
CA ILE A 78 27.99 6.72 25.91
C ILE A 78 27.13 7.83 25.31
N LEU A 79 26.90 8.89 26.09
CA LEU A 79 25.99 9.98 25.70
C LEU A 79 26.47 10.68 24.42
N LEU A 80 27.78 10.89 24.27
CA LEU A 80 28.34 11.53 23.07
C LEU A 80 28.01 10.76 21.78
N ILE A 81 28.04 9.43 21.84
CA ILE A 81 27.70 8.58 20.70
C ILE A 81 26.22 8.74 20.36
N LEU A 82 25.34 8.67 21.36
CA LEU A 82 23.91 8.85 21.17
C LEU A 82 23.58 10.22 20.57
N LYS A 83 24.11 11.31 21.13
CA LYS A 83 23.91 12.69 20.63
C LYS A 83 24.35 12.87 19.18
N SER A 84 25.33 12.09 18.71
CA SER A 84 25.85 12.24 17.35
C SER A 84 24.97 11.64 16.25
N TYR A 85 23.97 10.82 16.63
CA TYR A 85 23.09 10.08 15.74
C TYR A 85 21.60 10.27 16.03
N SER A 86 21.24 10.71 17.22
CA SER A 86 19.87 10.87 17.69
C SER A 86 19.61 12.31 18.11
N ASN A 87 18.71 12.98 17.39
CA ASN A 87 18.30 14.35 17.72
C ASN A 87 17.57 14.42 19.06
N PHE A 88 16.88 13.34 19.46
CA PHE A 88 16.24 13.20 20.77
C PHE A 88 17.23 13.42 21.92
N PHE A 89 18.44 12.85 21.83
CA PHE A 89 19.48 13.06 22.84
C PHE A 89 20.26 14.36 22.61
N ALA A 90 20.49 14.75 21.35
CA ALA A 90 21.26 15.96 21.02
C ALA A 90 20.59 17.24 21.55
N ASN A 91 19.27 17.33 21.43
CA ASN A 91 18.48 18.51 21.79
C ASN A 91 18.14 18.59 23.28
N ARG A 92 18.72 17.73 24.12
CA ARG A 92 18.46 17.66 25.55
C ARG A 92 19.74 17.75 26.36
N GLU A 93 19.62 18.40 27.51
CA GLU A 93 20.65 18.44 28.53
C GLU A 93 20.40 17.32 29.54
N PHE A 94 21.47 16.61 29.89
CA PHE A 94 21.44 15.53 30.86
C PHE A 94 22.56 15.80 31.86
N ALA A 95 22.29 15.55 33.15
CA ALA A 95 23.34 15.57 34.16
C ALA A 95 24.28 14.37 33.96
N ASP A 96 25.52 14.51 34.40
CA ASP A 96 26.49 13.41 34.37
C ASP A 96 25.98 12.23 35.19
N GLY A 97 26.01 11.02 34.61
CA GLY A 97 25.50 9.82 35.25
C GLY A 97 23.97 9.73 35.34
N ALA A 98 23.23 10.59 34.63
CA ALA A 98 21.76 10.54 34.63
C ALA A 98 21.24 9.17 34.15
N CYS A 99 20.14 8.71 34.75
CA CYS A 99 19.38 7.59 34.20
C CYS A 99 18.11 8.10 33.51
N ILE A 100 18.04 7.92 32.19
CA ILE A 100 16.91 8.32 31.35
C ILE A 100 15.94 7.16 31.25
N LYS A 101 14.68 7.39 31.65
CA LYS A 101 13.60 6.43 31.46
C LYS A 101 12.93 6.62 30.10
N LEU A 102 12.99 5.60 29.24
CA LEU A 102 12.27 5.56 27.98
C LEU A 102 10.98 4.74 28.13
N SER A 103 9.96 5.11 27.36
CA SER A 103 8.64 4.46 27.45
C SER A 103 8.64 3.12 26.73
N GLU A 104 8.41 2.02 27.45
CA GLU A 104 8.31 0.66 26.87
C GLU A 104 7.16 0.53 25.86
N SER A 105 6.13 1.38 25.98
CA SER A 105 5.05 1.47 24.98
C SER A 105 5.47 2.06 23.62
N ARG A 106 6.65 2.70 23.55
CA ARG A 106 7.16 3.33 22.33
C ARG A 106 8.37 2.62 21.76
N ILE A 107 9.22 2.06 22.62
CA ILE A 107 10.41 1.31 22.21
C ILE A 107 10.66 0.16 23.17
N THR A 108 10.84 -1.03 22.62
CA THR A 108 11.16 -2.22 23.41
C THR A 108 12.66 -2.27 23.71
N ARG A 109 13.02 -3.10 24.70
CA ARG A 109 14.42 -3.40 25.05
C ARG A 109 15.23 -3.87 23.84
N ASP A 110 14.66 -4.78 23.06
CA ASP A 110 15.36 -5.43 21.95
C ASP A 110 15.55 -4.44 20.80
N THR A 111 14.51 -3.68 20.46
CA THR A 111 14.59 -2.59 19.47
C THR A 111 15.63 -1.54 19.85
N PHE A 112 15.67 -1.10 21.11
CA PHE A 112 16.70 -0.15 21.56
C PHE A 112 18.11 -0.75 21.43
N THR A 113 18.28 -2.01 21.81
CA THR A 113 19.55 -2.73 21.70
C THR A 113 20.03 -2.78 20.25
N ASP A 114 19.11 -3.03 19.31
CA ASP A 114 19.45 -3.12 17.90
C ASP A 114 19.75 -1.76 17.28
N ILE A 115 19.01 -0.71 17.65
CA ILE A 115 19.35 0.67 17.25
C ILE A 115 20.72 1.06 17.80
N TYR A 116 21.02 0.74 19.05
CA TYR A 116 22.30 1.06 19.65
C TYR A 116 23.46 0.30 18.98
N LYS A 117 23.29 -1.01 18.73
CA LYS A 117 24.24 -1.80 17.93
C LYS A 117 24.42 -1.22 16.53
N TRP A 118 23.34 -0.79 15.90
CA TRP A 118 23.38 -0.14 14.59
C TRP A 118 24.17 1.17 14.63
N ILE A 119 24.00 2.01 15.65
CA ILE A 119 24.79 3.23 15.84
C ILE A 119 26.29 2.92 15.93
N LEU A 120 26.66 1.85 16.63
CA LEU A 120 28.05 1.46 16.84
C LEU A 120 28.71 0.83 15.61
N SER A 121 27.94 0.12 14.78
CA SER A 121 28.51 -0.73 13.73
C SER A 121 28.07 -0.39 12.32
N LYS A 122 26.96 0.37 12.14
CA LYS A 122 26.29 0.80 10.89
C LYS A 122 26.12 -0.24 9.77
N ARG A 123 26.55 -1.49 9.99
CA ARG A 123 26.57 -2.60 9.05
C ARG A 123 25.68 -3.75 9.53
N LYS A 124 24.76 -3.49 10.45
CA LYS A 124 23.74 -4.50 10.77
C LYS A 124 22.82 -4.58 9.56
N GLN A 125 22.78 -5.75 8.93
CA GLN A 125 21.72 -6.08 7.98
C GLN A 125 20.40 -6.02 8.76
N ILE A 126 19.43 -5.31 8.21
CA ILE A 126 18.12 -5.17 8.83
C ILE A 126 17.29 -6.36 8.35
N ASP A 127 16.86 -7.19 9.28
CA ASP A 127 16.01 -8.34 8.99
C ASP A 127 14.55 -7.88 8.80
N ARG A 128 13.77 -8.60 8.00
CA ARG A 128 12.39 -8.18 7.66
C ARG A 128 11.50 -8.01 8.89
N GLU A 129 11.62 -8.92 9.84
CA GLU A 129 10.83 -8.96 11.08
C GLU A 129 11.11 -7.73 11.98
N ASP A 130 12.30 -7.14 11.86
CA ASP A 130 12.72 -5.99 12.65
C ASP A 130 12.34 -4.65 12.01
N ILE A 131 11.85 -4.63 10.76
CA ILE A 131 11.61 -3.40 10.00
C ILE A 131 10.66 -2.45 10.74
N ILE A 132 9.48 -2.93 11.15
CA ILE A 132 8.47 -2.06 11.81
C ILE A 132 8.94 -1.61 13.19
N PRO A 133 9.40 -2.51 14.10
CA PRO A 133 9.90 -2.09 15.40
C PRO A 133 11.07 -1.08 15.30
N LEU A 134 12.05 -1.34 14.43
CA LEU A 134 13.19 -0.44 14.24
C LEU A 134 12.77 0.90 13.65
N LEU A 135 11.82 0.93 12.72
CA LEU A 135 11.31 2.18 12.15
C LEU A 135 10.65 3.05 13.22
N LEU A 136 9.75 2.48 14.03
CA LEU A 136 9.07 3.20 15.10
C LEU A 136 10.05 3.65 16.19
N GLY A 137 11.02 2.79 16.54
CA GLY A 137 12.08 3.13 17.48
C GLY A 137 13.00 4.24 16.97
N ALA A 138 13.38 4.21 15.69
CA ALA A 138 14.19 5.24 15.05
C ALA A 138 13.46 6.58 14.99
N GLN A 139 12.14 6.57 14.73
CA GLN A 139 11.31 7.78 14.78
C GLN A 139 11.18 8.34 16.20
N TYR A 140 11.00 7.46 17.19
CA TYR A 140 10.91 7.87 18.60
C TYR A 140 12.21 8.49 19.13
N LEU A 141 13.35 7.90 18.75
CA LEU A 141 14.68 8.40 19.11
C LEU A 141 15.23 9.44 18.11
N GLU A 142 14.46 9.80 17.08
CA GLU A 142 14.87 10.75 16.05
C GLU A 142 16.26 10.41 15.42
N VAL A 143 16.44 9.14 15.04
CA VAL A 143 17.65 8.62 14.37
C VAL A 143 17.42 8.64 12.86
N GLU A 144 17.58 9.81 12.25
CA GLU A 144 17.24 10.06 10.83
C GLU A 144 17.94 9.12 9.85
N LEU A 145 19.23 8.83 10.08
CA LEU A 145 20.01 7.98 9.19
C LEU A 145 19.50 6.53 9.16
N LEU A 146 19.03 6.01 10.30
CA LEU A 146 18.45 4.67 10.37
C LEU A 146 17.06 4.65 9.72
N GLU A 147 16.24 5.68 10.00
CA GLU A 147 14.95 5.82 9.34
C GLU A 147 15.10 5.85 7.80
N GLN A 148 16.02 6.66 7.28
CA GLN A 148 16.31 6.72 5.84
C GLN A 148 16.78 5.37 5.28
N GLN A 149 17.66 4.66 6.00
CA GLN A 149 18.10 3.33 5.58
C GLN A 149 16.94 2.34 5.48
N ILE A 150 16.03 2.35 6.45
CA ILE A 150 14.85 1.47 6.45
C ILE A 150 13.93 1.84 5.28
N TRP A 151 13.66 3.13 5.05
CA TRP A 151 12.83 3.55 3.91
C TRP A 151 13.43 3.14 2.57
N ASN A 152 14.74 3.28 2.40
CA ASN A 152 15.43 2.83 1.19
C ASN A 152 15.31 1.31 0.98
N LEU A 153 15.36 0.53 2.06
CA LEU A 153 15.17 -0.93 2.00
C LEU A 153 13.75 -1.32 1.59
N ILE A 154 12.73 -0.65 2.14
CA ILE A 154 11.32 -0.92 1.82
C ILE A 154 10.97 -0.50 0.37
N GLN A 155 11.64 0.55 -0.14
CA GLN A 155 11.46 1.07 -1.50
C GLN A 155 12.22 0.26 -2.57
N ASP A 156 13.25 -0.49 -2.19
CA ASP A 156 14.05 -1.29 -3.12
C ASP A 156 13.25 -2.51 -3.60
N CYS A 157 12.62 -2.39 -4.77
CA CYS A 157 11.83 -3.45 -5.40
C CYS A 157 12.65 -4.67 -5.85
N GLU A 158 13.98 -4.58 -5.95
CA GLU A 158 14.82 -5.74 -6.27
C GLU A 158 15.07 -6.58 -5.03
N LYS A 159 15.34 -5.95 -3.89
CA LYS A 159 15.61 -6.66 -2.63
C LYS A 159 14.34 -7.02 -1.86
N PHE A 160 13.27 -6.26 -2.03
CA PHE A 160 12.04 -6.42 -1.28
C PHE A 160 10.92 -6.85 -2.24
N GLN A 161 10.66 -8.16 -2.26
CA GLN A 161 9.71 -8.80 -3.18
C GLN A 161 8.25 -8.67 -2.69
N GLU A 162 7.29 -9.04 -3.54
CA GLU A 162 5.85 -8.83 -3.27
C GLU A 162 5.29 -9.70 -2.14
N ASP A 163 5.85 -10.89 -1.92
CA ASP A 163 5.58 -11.75 -0.77
C ASP A 163 6.06 -11.10 0.55
N GLU A 164 7.27 -10.54 0.57
CA GLU A 164 7.77 -9.78 1.73
C GLU A 164 6.95 -8.50 1.96
N ALA A 165 6.47 -7.84 0.91
CA ALA A 165 5.55 -6.70 1.02
C ALA A 165 4.21 -7.08 1.64
N PHE A 166 3.70 -8.28 1.35
CA PHE A 166 2.50 -8.80 1.98
C PHE A 166 2.69 -9.09 3.48
N LEU A 167 3.81 -9.71 3.85
CA LEU A 167 4.13 -9.96 5.26
C LEU A 167 4.30 -8.65 6.04
N LEU A 168 5.04 -7.68 5.48
CA LEU A 168 5.24 -6.38 6.10
C LEU A 168 3.93 -5.57 6.21
N TYR A 169 3.02 -5.70 5.25
CA TYR A 169 1.67 -5.12 5.34
C TYR A 169 0.90 -5.65 6.56
N GLN A 170 0.90 -6.98 6.77
CA GLN A 170 0.22 -7.60 7.90
C GLN A 170 0.82 -7.14 9.23
N GLU A 171 2.15 -7.10 9.33
CA GLU A 171 2.84 -6.58 10.52
C GLU A 171 2.50 -5.11 10.76
N ALA A 172 2.56 -4.26 9.74
CA ALA A 172 2.21 -2.85 9.86
C ALA A 172 0.78 -2.64 10.39
N LYS A 173 -0.17 -3.53 10.03
CA LYS A 173 -1.54 -3.52 10.55
C LYS A 173 -1.59 -3.84 12.05
N LEU A 174 -0.82 -4.83 12.51
CA LEU A 174 -0.72 -5.20 13.93
C LEU A 174 -0.12 -4.07 14.77
N TRP A 175 0.96 -3.44 14.28
CA TRP A 175 1.65 -2.34 14.93
C TRP A 175 0.97 -0.97 14.72
N LYS A 176 -0.12 -0.92 13.94
CA LYS A 176 -0.84 0.31 13.57
C LYS A 176 0.06 1.36 12.88
N CYS A 177 1.06 0.91 12.13
CA CYS A 177 1.96 1.77 11.36
C CYS A 177 1.31 2.14 10.01
N THR A 178 0.46 3.17 10.02
CA THR A 178 -0.36 3.55 8.84
C THR A 178 0.46 3.97 7.62
N LYS A 179 1.64 4.60 7.81
CA LYS A 179 2.50 5.01 6.70
C LYS A 179 3.04 3.81 5.92
N VAL A 180 3.55 2.78 6.63
CA VAL A 180 4.02 1.55 5.98
C VAL A 180 2.84 0.75 5.44
N GLN A 181 1.73 0.69 6.17
CA GLN A 181 0.50 0.05 5.69
C GLN A 181 0.06 0.64 4.34
N ASN A 182 -0.05 1.96 4.23
CA ASN A 182 -0.45 2.64 2.99
C ASN A 182 0.55 2.46 1.85
N MET A 183 1.83 2.28 2.15
CA MET A 183 2.85 2.05 1.14
C MET A 183 2.81 0.60 0.64
N MET A 184 2.71 -0.36 1.56
CA MET A 184 2.70 -1.79 1.24
C MET A 184 1.39 -2.23 0.62
N ILE A 185 0.27 -1.63 1.02
CA ILE A 185 -1.04 -1.97 0.45
C ILE A 185 -1.02 -1.75 -1.07
N GLN A 186 -0.40 -0.68 -1.57
CA GLN A 186 -0.29 -0.45 -3.03
C GLN A 186 0.49 -1.55 -3.74
N ARG A 187 1.50 -2.13 -3.09
CA ARG A 187 2.32 -3.21 -3.64
C ARG A 187 1.54 -4.52 -3.66
N VAL A 188 0.97 -4.90 -2.51
CA VAL A 188 0.08 -6.07 -2.36
C VAL A 188 -1.12 -5.99 -3.32
N GLN A 189 -1.66 -4.80 -3.54
CA GLN A 189 -2.79 -4.58 -4.44
C GLN A 189 -2.43 -4.79 -5.90
N ARG A 190 -1.27 -4.30 -6.32
CA ARG A 190 -0.73 -4.62 -7.64
C ARG A 190 -0.55 -6.13 -7.77
N PHE A 191 -0.14 -6.83 -6.72
CA PHE A 191 0.08 -8.27 -6.80
C PHE A 191 -1.19 -9.06 -7.14
N PHE A 192 -2.30 -8.89 -6.41
CA PHE A 192 -3.54 -9.63 -6.69
C PHE A 192 -4.07 -9.36 -8.11
N MET A 193 -4.23 -8.09 -8.49
CA MET A 193 -4.74 -7.75 -9.83
C MET A 193 -3.79 -8.17 -10.94
N THR A 194 -2.48 -8.19 -10.68
CA THR A 194 -1.48 -8.69 -11.63
C THR A 194 -1.57 -10.20 -11.80
N VAL A 195 -1.74 -10.94 -10.70
CA VAL A 195 -1.99 -12.39 -10.75
C VAL A 195 -3.25 -12.65 -11.56
N VAL A 196 -4.37 -12.00 -11.26
CA VAL A 196 -5.64 -12.17 -12.01
C VAL A 196 -5.48 -11.87 -13.50
N CYS A 197 -4.58 -10.96 -13.86
CA CYS A 197 -4.31 -10.63 -15.24
C CYS A 197 -3.53 -11.73 -15.99
N SER A 198 -2.68 -12.46 -15.28
CA SER A 198 -1.71 -13.37 -15.86
C SER A 198 -2.36 -14.65 -16.42
N GLU A 199 -1.66 -15.32 -17.34
CA GLU A 199 -2.12 -16.61 -17.89
C GLU A 199 -2.04 -17.71 -16.82
N GLU A 200 -1.08 -17.61 -15.89
CA GLU A 200 -0.91 -18.53 -14.77
C GLU A 200 -2.18 -18.59 -13.93
N PHE A 201 -2.83 -17.45 -13.65
CA PHE A 201 -4.11 -17.45 -12.94
C PHE A 201 -5.19 -18.22 -13.68
N LEU A 202 -5.24 -18.16 -15.01
CA LEU A 202 -6.24 -18.88 -15.80
C LEU A 202 -6.06 -20.41 -15.74
N ILE A 203 -4.84 -20.89 -15.52
CA ILE A 203 -4.52 -22.32 -15.41
C ILE A 203 -4.42 -22.83 -13.96
N MET A 204 -4.49 -21.94 -12.95
CA MET A 204 -4.49 -22.32 -11.53
C MET A 204 -5.57 -23.35 -11.19
N GLU A 205 -5.27 -24.20 -10.22
CA GLU A 205 -6.20 -25.18 -9.70
C GLU A 205 -7.35 -24.50 -8.92
N PRO A 206 -8.54 -25.14 -8.83
CA PRO A 206 -9.69 -24.55 -8.14
C PRO A 206 -9.40 -24.11 -6.71
N ASN A 207 -8.63 -24.92 -5.96
CA ASN A 207 -8.28 -24.62 -4.58
C ASN A 207 -7.38 -23.39 -4.43
N GLU A 208 -6.46 -23.19 -5.36
CA GLU A 208 -5.55 -22.04 -5.35
C GLU A 208 -6.32 -20.74 -5.58
N VAL A 209 -7.22 -20.72 -6.56
CA VAL A 209 -8.09 -19.57 -6.84
C VAL A 209 -9.00 -19.28 -5.65
N MET A 210 -9.60 -20.31 -5.05
CA MET A 210 -10.43 -20.13 -3.86
C MET A 210 -9.63 -19.54 -2.68
N ASN A 211 -8.37 -19.95 -2.49
CA ASN A 211 -7.52 -19.40 -1.45
C ASN A 211 -7.25 -17.91 -1.69
N TRP A 212 -6.95 -17.52 -2.93
CA TRP A 212 -6.81 -16.12 -3.32
C TRP A 212 -8.07 -15.30 -3.01
N LEU A 213 -9.23 -15.75 -3.47
CA LEU A 213 -10.50 -15.01 -3.28
C LEU A 213 -10.97 -14.99 -1.82
N ARG A 214 -10.45 -15.88 -0.96
CA ARG A 214 -10.79 -15.90 0.48
C ARG A 214 -10.06 -14.80 1.26
N LEU A 215 -8.87 -14.38 0.84
CA LEU A 215 -8.02 -13.46 1.59
C LEU A 215 -8.64 -12.06 1.76
N ASP A 216 -8.74 -11.59 3.01
CA ASP A 216 -9.27 -10.25 3.33
C ASP A 216 -8.38 -9.11 2.84
N SER A 217 -7.11 -9.42 2.63
CA SER A 217 -6.02 -8.50 2.29
C SER A 217 -5.78 -8.36 0.80
N ILE A 218 -6.58 -9.00 -0.06
CA ILE A 218 -6.46 -8.79 -1.51
C ILE A 218 -6.82 -7.36 -1.85
N GLY A 219 -6.03 -6.81 -2.76
CA GLY A 219 -6.22 -5.46 -3.21
C GLY A 219 -7.16 -5.34 -4.38
N ILE A 220 -8.29 -4.69 -4.14
CA ILE A 220 -9.34 -4.44 -5.14
C ILE A 220 -9.86 -3.02 -5.00
N ASN A 221 -10.36 -2.45 -6.10
CA ASN A 221 -11.09 -1.18 -6.11
C ASN A 221 -12.51 -1.34 -5.57
N MET A 222 -13.17 -2.43 -5.96
CA MET A 222 -14.54 -2.75 -5.55
C MET A 222 -14.73 -4.25 -5.44
N GLU A 223 -15.63 -4.70 -4.54
CA GLU A 223 -15.90 -6.13 -4.34
C GLU A 223 -16.41 -6.84 -5.61
N VAL A 224 -16.99 -6.09 -6.56
CA VAL A 224 -17.39 -6.62 -7.87
C VAL A 224 -16.20 -7.17 -8.68
N GLU A 225 -14.98 -6.67 -8.45
CA GLU A 225 -13.77 -7.17 -9.12
C GLU A 225 -13.40 -8.58 -8.65
N VAL A 226 -13.74 -8.97 -7.42
CA VAL A 226 -13.57 -10.35 -6.92
C VAL A 226 -14.47 -11.31 -7.69
N PHE A 227 -15.72 -10.89 -7.94
CA PHE A 227 -16.64 -11.63 -8.79
C PHE A 227 -16.13 -11.73 -10.23
N TYR A 228 -15.64 -10.63 -10.80
CA TYR A 228 -15.08 -10.64 -12.14
C TYR A 228 -13.81 -11.48 -12.27
N ALA A 229 -12.94 -11.49 -11.25
CA ALA A 229 -11.78 -12.39 -11.21
C ALA A 229 -12.21 -13.88 -11.22
N ALA A 230 -13.19 -14.23 -10.38
CA ALA A 230 -13.77 -15.58 -10.36
C ALA A 230 -14.41 -15.94 -11.71
N ALA A 231 -15.18 -15.02 -12.30
CA ALA A 231 -15.82 -15.20 -13.60
C ALA A 231 -14.79 -15.39 -14.71
N ARG A 232 -13.71 -14.58 -14.74
CA ARG A 232 -12.61 -14.72 -15.69
C ARG A 232 -11.99 -16.12 -15.63
N TRP A 233 -11.70 -16.63 -14.43
CA TRP A 233 -11.18 -17.99 -14.26
C TRP A 233 -12.19 -19.05 -14.70
N MET A 234 -13.45 -18.95 -14.31
CA MET A 234 -14.48 -19.93 -14.72
C MET A 234 -14.68 -19.96 -16.23
N LEU A 235 -14.76 -18.79 -16.87
CA LEU A 235 -15.03 -18.65 -18.30
C LEU A 235 -13.90 -19.19 -19.18
N PHE A 236 -12.67 -19.26 -18.67
CA PHE A 236 -11.55 -19.86 -19.40
C PHE A 236 -11.77 -21.35 -19.71
N ASN A 237 -12.40 -22.09 -18.80
CA ASN A 237 -12.83 -23.48 -19.04
C ASN A 237 -14.16 -23.76 -18.33
N TRP A 238 -15.24 -23.20 -18.88
CA TRP A 238 -16.56 -23.26 -18.25
C TRP A 238 -17.08 -24.69 -18.05
N ASN A 239 -16.85 -25.57 -19.02
CA ASN A 239 -17.42 -26.92 -19.01
C ASN A 239 -16.96 -27.73 -17.79
N ASP A 240 -15.68 -27.62 -17.43
CA ASP A 240 -15.10 -28.33 -16.30
C ASP A 240 -15.25 -27.55 -14.99
N ARG A 241 -15.32 -26.21 -15.05
CA ARG A 241 -15.27 -25.35 -13.86
C ARG A 241 -16.64 -24.95 -13.31
N LYS A 242 -17.72 -25.14 -14.08
CA LYS A 242 -19.10 -24.80 -13.64
C LYS A 242 -19.51 -25.45 -12.31
N VAL A 243 -18.91 -26.59 -11.96
CA VAL A 243 -19.16 -27.29 -10.69
C VAL A 243 -18.74 -26.47 -9.46
N TYR A 244 -17.75 -25.59 -9.62
CA TYR A 244 -17.23 -24.74 -8.53
C TYR A 244 -17.95 -23.40 -8.40
N LEU A 245 -18.96 -23.13 -9.24
CA LEU A 245 -19.64 -21.83 -9.30
C LEU A 245 -20.11 -21.37 -7.91
N MET A 246 -20.85 -22.22 -7.21
CA MET A 246 -21.43 -21.86 -5.92
C MET A 246 -20.37 -21.70 -4.83
N ASP A 247 -19.24 -22.41 -4.93
CA ASP A 247 -18.15 -22.25 -3.98
C ASP A 247 -17.39 -20.94 -4.18
N LEU A 248 -17.19 -20.53 -5.44
CA LEU A 248 -16.60 -19.23 -5.78
C LEU A 248 -17.53 -18.06 -5.43
N VAL A 249 -18.82 -18.18 -5.71
CA VAL A 249 -19.84 -17.16 -5.39
C VAL A 249 -19.88 -16.88 -3.88
N LYS A 250 -19.75 -17.90 -3.03
CA LYS A 250 -19.72 -17.73 -1.56
C LYS A 250 -18.49 -16.94 -1.07
N LEU A 251 -17.41 -16.91 -1.85
CA LEU A 251 -16.20 -16.14 -1.51
C LEU A 251 -16.35 -14.66 -1.86
N VAL A 252 -17.30 -14.29 -2.71
CA VAL A 252 -17.57 -12.89 -3.06
C VAL A 252 -18.52 -12.28 -2.04
N ARG A 253 -18.20 -11.08 -1.53
CA ARG A 253 -19.04 -10.38 -0.55
C ARG A 253 -20.11 -9.55 -1.23
N PHE A 254 -21.04 -10.18 -1.92
CA PHE A 254 -22.11 -9.48 -2.66
C PHE A 254 -22.92 -8.49 -1.82
N GLY A 255 -23.07 -8.71 -0.51
CA GLY A 255 -23.71 -7.74 0.39
C GLY A 255 -22.97 -6.40 0.57
N ILE A 256 -21.72 -6.30 0.13
CA ILE A 256 -20.94 -5.05 0.10
C ILE A 256 -21.08 -4.33 -1.25
N ILE A 257 -21.48 -5.04 -2.32
CA ILE A 257 -21.68 -4.48 -3.66
C ILE A 257 -22.92 -3.60 -3.66
N ASP A 258 -22.87 -2.50 -4.42
CA ASP A 258 -24.00 -1.58 -4.58
C ASP A 258 -25.28 -2.30 -5.03
N PRO A 259 -26.45 -2.05 -4.40
CA PRO A 259 -27.71 -2.71 -4.72
C PRO A 259 -28.11 -2.61 -6.19
N TRP A 260 -27.86 -1.47 -6.83
CA TRP A 260 -28.19 -1.26 -8.24
C TRP A 260 -27.40 -2.22 -9.14
N ARG A 261 -26.16 -2.52 -8.77
CA ARG A 261 -25.32 -3.49 -9.49
C ARG A 261 -25.84 -4.92 -9.34
N ILE A 262 -26.32 -5.27 -8.15
CA ILE A 262 -26.95 -6.57 -7.92
C ILE A 262 -28.24 -6.70 -8.75
N VAL A 263 -29.05 -5.64 -8.83
CA VAL A 263 -30.25 -5.60 -9.69
C VAL A 263 -29.87 -5.78 -11.16
N GLU A 264 -28.81 -5.14 -11.64
CA GLU A 264 -28.34 -5.31 -13.01
C GLU A 264 -27.97 -6.78 -13.30
N PHE A 265 -27.22 -7.45 -12.42
CA PHE A 265 -26.89 -8.87 -12.58
C PHE A 265 -28.11 -9.79 -12.62
N ARG A 266 -29.18 -9.44 -11.89
CA ARG A 266 -30.44 -10.21 -11.90
C ARG A 266 -31.29 -9.97 -13.14
N MET A 267 -31.43 -8.70 -13.54
CA MET A 267 -32.35 -8.28 -14.59
C MET A 267 -31.75 -8.43 -15.99
N ASN A 268 -30.44 -8.18 -16.13
CA ASN A 268 -29.74 -8.25 -17.41
C ASN A 268 -28.99 -9.59 -17.56
N LYS A 269 -29.77 -10.67 -17.68
CA LYS A 269 -29.21 -12.03 -17.82
C LYS A 269 -28.40 -12.25 -19.10
N LYS A 270 -28.50 -11.34 -20.08
CA LYS A 270 -27.77 -11.39 -21.36
C LYS A 270 -26.49 -10.52 -21.33
N MET A 271 -25.78 -10.54 -20.21
CA MET A 271 -24.58 -9.71 -20.03
C MET A 271 -23.34 -10.33 -20.70
N GLY A 272 -23.36 -10.46 -22.02
CA GLY A 272 -22.26 -10.98 -22.83
C GLY A 272 -21.72 -12.31 -22.30
N LYS A 273 -20.41 -12.38 -22.01
CA LYS A 273 -19.73 -13.58 -21.51
C LYS A 273 -20.27 -14.08 -20.16
N LEU A 274 -20.89 -13.22 -19.35
CA LEU A 274 -21.39 -13.61 -18.02
C LEU A 274 -22.74 -14.32 -18.04
N GLU A 275 -23.43 -14.36 -19.20
CA GLU A 275 -24.78 -14.94 -19.33
C GLU A 275 -24.88 -16.35 -18.74
N VAL A 276 -23.91 -17.22 -19.01
CA VAL A 276 -23.89 -18.60 -18.51
C VAL A 276 -23.80 -18.69 -16.98
N ILE A 277 -23.13 -17.73 -16.34
CA ILE A 277 -23.01 -17.64 -14.88
C ILE A 277 -24.30 -17.05 -14.29
N LEU A 278 -24.77 -15.93 -14.85
CA LEU A 278 -25.96 -15.21 -14.37
C LEU A 278 -27.25 -16.05 -14.50
N ASN A 279 -27.32 -16.97 -15.45
CA ASN A 279 -28.51 -17.82 -15.65
C ASN A 279 -28.63 -18.97 -14.63
N ASN A 280 -27.64 -19.19 -13.76
CA ASN A 280 -27.73 -20.22 -12.72
C ASN A 280 -28.75 -19.84 -11.63
N SER A 281 -29.65 -20.78 -11.28
CA SER A 281 -30.72 -20.55 -10.29
C SER A 281 -30.18 -20.25 -8.90
N ASP A 282 -29.25 -21.06 -8.42
CA ASP A 282 -28.72 -20.97 -7.06
C ASP A 282 -27.94 -19.66 -6.87
N PHE A 283 -27.29 -19.18 -7.94
CA PHE A 283 -26.66 -17.87 -7.94
C PHE A 283 -27.70 -16.73 -7.91
N GLN A 284 -28.82 -16.86 -8.61
CA GLN A 284 -29.91 -15.86 -8.54
C GLN A 284 -30.50 -15.74 -7.14
N ASP A 285 -30.65 -16.86 -6.42
CA ASP A 285 -31.10 -16.86 -5.01
C ASP A 285 -30.08 -16.17 -4.10
N THR A 286 -28.78 -16.37 -4.39
CA THR A 286 -27.70 -15.69 -3.68
C THR A 286 -27.72 -14.18 -3.93
N LEU A 287 -27.95 -13.76 -5.17
CA LEU A 287 -28.09 -12.34 -5.53
C LEU A 287 -29.31 -11.71 -4.86
N GLU A 288 -30.43 -12.43 -4.75
CA GLU A 288 -31.63 -11.94 -4.05
C GLU A 288 -31.38 -11.72 -2.55
N SER A 289 -30.75 -12.71 -1.90
CA SER A 289 -30.36 -12.61 -0.49
C SER A 289 -29.37 -11.46 -0.26
N SER A 290 -28.42 -11.29 -1.18
CA SER A 290 -27.40 -10.24 -1.12
C SER A 290 -27.96 -8.86 -1.43
N LEU A 291 -28.93 -8.75 -2.34
CA LEU A 291 -29.66 -7.51 -2.62
C LEU A 291 -30.36 -7.04 -1.36
N SER A 292 -31.08 -7.94 -0.69
CA SER A 292 -31.70 -7.64 0.60
C SER A 292 -30.65 -7.10 1.58
N TYR A 293 -29.56 -7.84 1.81
CA TYR A 293 -28.50 -7.37 2.72
C TYR A 293 -27.95 -5.99 2.35
N SER A 294 -27.62 -5.76 1.07
CA SER A 294 -26.99 -4.52 0.59
C SER A 294 -27.95 -3.32 0.68
N THR A 295 -29.22 -3.51 0.30
CA THR A 295 -30.25 -2.47 0.44
C THR A 295 -30.43 -2.08 1.90
N TYR A 296 -30.55 -3.05 2.81
CA TYR A 296 -30.67 -2.78 4.24
C TYR A 296 -29.43 -2.06 4.77
N ARG A 297 -28.22 -2.51 4.41
CA ARG A 297 -26.97 -1.84 4.77
C ARG A 297 -26.97 -0.36 4.34
N ASN A 298 -27.38 -0.07 3.10
CA ASN A 298 -27.43 1.30 2.58
C ASN A 298 -28.51 2.16 3.25
N CYS A 299 -29.64 1.58 3.66
CA CYS A 299 -30.70 2.32 4.36
C CYS A 299 -30.27 2.78 5.77
N PHE A 300 -29.37 2.06 6.41
CA PHE A 300 -29.03 2.26 7.83
C PHE A 300 -27.70 2.97 8.09
N ASN A 301 -27.02 3.51 7.05
CA ASN A 301 -25.74 4.26 7.05
C ASN A 301 -24.93 4.00 8.33
N ASP A 302 -23.85 3.21 8.29
CA ASP A 302 -22.91 2.70 9.35
C ASP A 302 -23.02 3.19 10.83
N ASP A 303 -23.58 4.37 11.11
CA ASP A 303 -23.88 5.07 12.36
C ASP A 303 -25.06 4.49 13.19
N SER A 304 -26.00 3.73 12.62
CA SER A 304 -27.07 3.05 13.42
C SER A 304 -26.77 1.57 13.66
N HIS A 305 -25.60 1.30 14.25
CA HIS A 305 -25.05 -0.04 14.49
C HIS A 305 -26.07 -1.02 15.09
N ASP A 306 -26.95 -0.55 15.98
CA ASP A 306 -27.91 -1.39 16.69
C ASP A 306 -29.08 -1.87 15.81
N GLN A 307 -29.67 -1.00 14.98
CA GLN A 307 -30.80 -1.38 14.13
C GLN A 307 -30.36 -2.33 13.01
N PHE A 308 -29.18 -2.09 12.43
CA PHE A 308 -28.60 -3.00 11.45
C PHE A 308 -28.26 -4.35 12.10
N ASN A 309 -27.64 -4.36 13.29
CA ASN A 309 -27.33 -5.61 13.99
C ASN A 309 -28.60 -6.40 14.38
N ASP A 310 -29.68 -5.72 14.74
CA ASP A 310 -30.96 -6.36 15.06
C ASP A 310 -31.65 -6.95 13.82
N PHE A 311 -31.57 -6.26 12.67
CA PHE A 311 -31.95 -6.84 11.38
C PHE A 311 -31.13 -8.11 11.08
N LEU A 312 -29.80 -8.06 11.24
CA LEU A 312 -28.93 -9.22 11.01
C LEU A 312 -29.33 -10.41 11.90
N LYS A 313 -29.60 -10.18 13.19
CA LYS A 313 -30.08 -11.23 14.10
C LYS A 313 -31.44 -11.78 13.68
N ARG A 314 -32.39 -10.90 13.33
CA ARG A 314 -33.77 -11.28 12.97
C ARG A 314 -33.82 -12.17 11.73
N PHE A 315 -32.98 -11.89 10.75
CA PHE A 315 -32.93 -12.64 9.49
C PHE A 315 -31.76 -13.63 9.44
N ASN A 316 -31.07 -13.85 10.56
CA ASN A 316 -29.93 -14.76 10.70
C ASN A 316 -28.81 -14.52 9.67
N PHE A 317 -28.56 -13.26 9.33
CA PHE A 317 -27.44 -12.86 8.47
C PHE A 317 -26.16 -12.74 9.29
N LYS A 318 -25.05 -13.28 8.76
CA LYS A 318 -23.71 -12.99 9.27
C LYS A 318 -23.29 -11.60 8.81
N LYS A 319 -22.74 -10.80 9.73
CA LYS A 319 -22.17 -9.48 9.39
C LYS A 319 -21.00 -9.65 8.41
N ILE A 320 -21.08 -8.93 7.30
CA ILE A 320 -20.07 -8.93 6.24
C ILE A 320 -19.21 -7.68 6.41
N TYR A 321 -17.89 -7.88 6.46
CA TYR A 321 -16.92 -6.79 6.52
C TYR A 321 -16.33 -6.55 5.12
N PRO A 322 -16.07 -5.30 4.72
CA PRO A 322 -15.37 -5.02 3.46
C PRO A 322 -13.93 -5.56 3.49
N ARG A 323 -13.36 -5.85 2.32
CA ARG A 323 -11.93 -6.15 2.17
C ARG A 323 -11.10 -4.88 2.30
N ASP A 324 -9.79 -5.05 2.44
CA ASP A 324 -8.84 -3.94 2.42
C ASP A 324 -8.79 -3.31 1.00
N GLN A 325 -9.74 -2.40 0.72
CA GLN A 325 -9.89 -1.77 -0.60
C GLN A 325 -8.70 -0.88 -0.93
N MET A 326 -8.17 -1.03 -2.14
CA MET A 326 -7.41 0.03 -2.80
C MET A 326 -8.40 0.98 -3.40
N ILE A 327 -8.01 2.24 -3.56
CA ILE A 327 -8.55 2.94 -4.70
C ILE A 327 -7.42 3.35 -5.60
N ASP A 328 -7.24 2.64 -6.72
CA ASP A 328 -6.29 3.00 -7.75
C ASP A 328 -6.74 4.37 -8.32
N PRO A 329 -5.91 5.43 -8.23
CA PRO A 329 -6.28 6.75 -8.73
C PRO A 329 -6.67 6.75 -10.20
N MET A 330 -6.05 5.89 -11.02
CA MET A 330 -6.40 5.78 -12.44
C MET A 330 -7.72 5.03 -12.63
N TRP A 331 -7.98 3.99 -11.83
CA TRP A 331 -9.31 3.36 -11.83
C TRP A 331 -10.39 4.40 -11.50
N GLN A 332 -10.12 5.27 -10.53
CA GLN A 332 -10.99 6.39 -10.20
C GLN A 332 -11.19 7.35 -11.37
N GLU A 333 -10.13 7.76 -12.06
CA GLU A 333 -10.24 8.72 -13.18
C GLU A 333 -11.03 8.13 -14.36
N TYR A 334 -10.79 6.87 -14.69
CA TYR A 334 -11.36 6.23 -15.87
C TYR A 334 -12.79 5.69 -15.66
N TYR A 335 -13.12 5.19 -14.48
CA TYR A 335 -14.39 4.50 -14.22
C TYR A 335 -15.36 5.27 -13.31
N LYS A 336 -15.06 6.53 -12.96
CA LYS A 336 -15.98 7.40 -12.17
C LYS A 336 -17.32 7.72 -12.86
N GLN A 337 -17.39 7.62 -14.20
CA GLN A 337 -18.52 8.16 -14.98
C GLN A 337 -19.31 7.10 -15.77
N THR A 338 -18.88 5.84 -15.76
CA THR A 338 -19.56 4.76 -16.51
C THR A 338 -19.87 3.57 -15.59
N PRO A 339 -20.95 2.81 -15.88
CA PRO A 339 -21.20 1.57 -15.16
C PRO A 339 -20.04 0.61 -15.39
N TYR A 340 -19.28 0.28 -14.33
CA TYR A 340 -18.15 -0.63 -14.40
C TYR A 340 -18.63 -2.06 -14.74
N THR A 341 -18.35 -2.51 -15.96
CA THR A 341 -18.78 -3.81 -16.50
C THR A 341 -17.63 -4.81 -16.55
N PHE A 342 -17.94 -6.08 -16.81
CA PHE A 342 -16.92 -7.11 -17.02
C PHE A 342 -15.93 -6.77 -18.15
N GLN A 343 -16.38 -6.10 -19.21
CA GLN A 343 -15.50 -5.66 -20.29
C GLN A 343 -14.51 -4.59 -19.80
N HIS A 344 -15.00 -3.60 -19.03
CA HIS A 344 -14.14 -2.59 -18.42
C HIS A 344 -13.10 -3.22 -17.48
N PHE A 345 -13.48 -4.28 -16.76
CA PHE A 345 -12.54 -5.06 -15.94
C PHE A 345 -11.46 -5.75 -16.78
N GLU A 346 -11.82 -6.41 -17.88
CA GLU A 346 -10.83 -6.99 -18.80
C GLU A 346 -9.88 -5.93 -19.38
N ASP A 347 -10.37 -4.73 -19.68
CA ASP A 347 -9.54 -3.64 -20.20
C ASP A 347 -8.64 -3.02 -19.11
N TYR A 348 -9.14 -2.88 -17.89
CA TYR A 348 -8.33 -2.48 -16.72
C TYR A 348 -7.16 -3.44 -16.48
N LEU A 349 -7.43 -4.75 -16.57
CA LEU A 349 -6.40 -5.79 -16.45
C LEU A 349 -5.29 -5.63 -17.51
N LYS A 350 -5.64 -5.37 -18.78
CA LYS A 350 -4.66 -5.12 -19.85
C LYS A 350 -3.79 -3.90 -19.56
N MET A 351 -4.41 -2.79 -19.14
CA MET A 351 -3.67 -1.58 -18.75
C MET A 351 -2.69 -1.85 -17.61
N THR A 352 -3.09 -2.66 -16.62
CA THR A 352 -2.22 -3.06 -15.50
C THR A 352 -1.01 -3.87 -15.98
N LEU A 353 -1.17 -4.77 -16.95
CA LEU A 353 -0.05 -5.49 -17.56
C LEU A 353 0.91 -4.56 -18.31
N GLU A 354 0.38 -3.69 -19.17
CA GLU A 354 1.18 -2.76 -19.98
C GLU A 354 2.07 -1.87 -19.08
N ARG A 355 1.54 -1.38 -17.96
CA ARG A 355 2.33 -0.64 -16.97
C ARG A 355 3.47 -1.46 -16.37
N ARG A 356 3.23 -2.75 -16.08
CA ARG A 356 4.28 -3.62 -15.53
C ARG A 356 5.39 -3.85 -16.54
N PHE A 357 5.04 -4.09 -17.80
CA PHE A 357 6.02 -4.20 -18.88
C PHE A 357 6.81 -2.90 -19.06
N HIS A 358 6.16 -1.74 -19.08
CA HIS A 358 6.85 -0.45 -19.19
C HIS A 358 7.75 -0.16 -17.99
N SER A 359 7.31 -0.46 -16.76
CA SER A 359 8.13 -0.30 -15.55
C SER A 359 9.37 -1.18 -15.59
N LEU A 360 9.22 -2.48 -15.94
CA LEU A 360 10.34 -3.42 -15.99
C LEU A 360 11.34 -3.10 -17.11
N VAL A 361 10.85 -2.63 -18.27
CA VAL A 361 11.70 -2.21 -19.40
C VAL A 361 12.45 -0.92 -19.05
N TYR A 362 11.79 0.05 -18.41
CA TYR A 362 12.42 1.31 -18.02
C TYR A 362 13.52 1.10 -16.96
N THR A 363 13.27 0.24 -15.96
CA THR A 363 14.27 -0.12 -14.96
C THR A 363 15.49 -0.82 -15.60
N LYS A 364 15.26 -1.76 -16.52
CA LYS A 364 16.36 -2.43 -17.26
C LYS A 364 17.16 -1.45 -18.13
N TYR A 365 16.49 -0.49 -18.76
CA TYR A 365 17.14 0.48 -19.65
C TYR A 365 17.98 1.50 -18.87
N GLN A 366 17.55 1.93 -17.67
CA GLN A 366 18.35 2.80 -16.81
C GLN A 366 19.62 2.10 -16.29
N ILE A 367 19.53 0.82 -15.92
CA ILE A 367 20.68 0.02 -15.49
C ILE A 367 21.71 -0.15 -16.62
N GLN A 368 21.25 -0.31 -17.87
CA GLN A 368 22.14 -0.42 -19.04
C GLN A 368 22.82 0.89 -19.44
N GLN A 369 22.35 2.05 -18.96
CA GLN A 369 23.02 3.34 -19.18
C GLN A 369 23.91 3.78 -18.00
N GLU A 370 23.80 3.11 -16.86
CA GLU A 370 24.63 3.35 -15.66
C GLU A 370 25.79 2.33 -15.51
N GLN A 371 25.86 1.32 -16.39
CA GLN A 371 27.01 0.43 -16.59
C GLN A 371 27.86 0.92 -17.78
#